data_AF-A0A4Y2AQR4-F1
#
_entry.id   AF-A0A4Y2AQR4-F1
#
_cell.length_a   1.000
_cell.length_b   1.000
_cell.length_c   1.000
_cell.angle_alpha   90.00
_cell.angle_beta   90.00
_cell.angle_gamma   90.00
#
_symmetry.space_group_name_H-M   'P 1'
#
loop_
_entity.id
_entity.type
_entity.pdbx_description
1 polymer ?
#
loop_
_entity_poly.entity_id
_entity_poly.type
_entity_poly.pdbx_seq_one_letter_code
_entity_poly.pdbx_strand_id
1 'polypeptide(L)'
;MLLRWRTKGLPSSVDFIVDALESHENTKQEEKAWITSARQWANQAKAPVLCLDPPPNCSSTEHNFILSPALPFAFRSDKCSIHVCDIGIPKGVFLNAGCTYSSPFGSKFVIPLYPRSNISST
;
A
#
# COMPACT_ATOMS: atom_id res chain seq x y z
N MET A 1 -26.83 11.82 -2.12
CA MET A 1 -26.89 10.99 -0.90
C MET A 1 -25.46 10.80 -0.38
N LEU A 2 -25.04 11.63 0.59
CA LEU A 2 -23.69 11.56 1.16
C LEU A 2 -23.64 10.44 2.20
N LEU A 3 -23.01 9.31 1.87
CA LEU A 3 -22.72 8.25 2.82
C LEU A 3 -21.77 8.80 3.89
N ARG A 4 -22.33 9.12 5.05
CA ARG A 4 -21.61 9.60 6.22
C ARG A 4 -21.04 8.38 6.95
N TRP A 5 -19.84 7.95 6.57
CA TRP A 5 -19.13 6.85 7.21
C TRP A 5 -18.94 7.13 8.71
N ARG A 6 -19.55 6.30 9.56
CA ARG A 6 -19.34 6.30 11.01
C ARG A 6 -18.72 4.95 11.37
N THR A 7 -17.59 4.99 12.05
CA THR A 7 -16.91 3.79 12.60
C THR A 7 -17.77 3.01 13.61
N LYS A 8 -18.86 3.62 14.12
CA LYS A 8 -19.84 2.97 15.01
C LYS A 8 -20.51 1.72 14.43
N GLY A 9 -20.45 1.50 13.11
CA GLY A 9 -20.97 0.28 12.46
C GLY A 9 -19.93 -0.81 12.21
N LEU A 10 -18.66 -0.57 12.54
CA LEU A 10 -17.60 -1.55 12.33
C LEU A 10 -17.57 -2.57 13.47
N PRO A 11 -17.26 -3.84 13.18
CA PRO A 11 -17.13 -4.88 14.20
C PRO A 11 -15.98 -4.57 15.18
N SER A 12 -16.06 -5.11 16.39
CA SER A 12 -15.05 -4.94 17.43
C SER A 12 -13.76 -5.74 17.17
N SER A 13 -13.84 -6.76 16.32
CA SER A 13 -12.72 -7.62 15.92
C SER A 13 -12.90 -8.05 14.46
N VAL A 14 -11.80 -8.14 13.72
CA VAL A 14 -11.75 -8.65 12.35
C VAL A 14 -10.48 -9.47 12.15
N ASP A 15 -10.48 -10.36 11.17
CA ASP A 15 -9.28 -11.15 10.84
C ASP A 15 -8.29 -10.37 9.99
N PHE A 16 -8.75 -9.36 9.26
CA PHE A 16 -7.96 -8.64 8.27
C PHE A 16 -8.55 -7.25 7.96
N ILE A 17 -7.68 -6.30 7.65
CA ILE A 17 -8.06 -4.94 7.25
C ILE A 17 -7.41 -4.61 5.91
N VAL A 18 -8.22 -4.10 4.98
CA VAL A 18 -7.75 -3.51 3.71
C VAL A 18 -7.83 -1.99 3.85
N ASP A 19 -6.68 -1.33 3.78
CA ASP A 19 -6.56 0.13 3.86
C ASP A 19 -6.28 0.71 2.47
N ALA A 20 -7.17 1.61 2.04
CA ALA A 20 -7.07 2.40 0.82
C ALA A 20 -7.46 3.86 1.08
N LEU A 21 -7.12 4.38 2.27
CA LEU A 21 -7.57 5.70 2.75
C LEU A 21 -6.79 6.87 2.15
N GLU A 22 -5.52 6.66 1.79
CA GLU A 22 -4.63 7.70 1.26
C GLU A 22 -4.43 7.56 -0.26
N SER A 23 -4.27 8.70 -0.94
CA SER A 23 -3.91 8.80 -2.35
C SER A 23 -2.53 9.44 -2.52
N HIS A 24 -1.91 9.26 -3.68
CA HIS A 24 -0.63 9.92 -4.03
C HIS A 24 -0.73 11.42 -4.26
N GLU A 25 -1.93 11.94 -4.52
CA GLU A 25 -2.10 13.38 -4.70
C GLU A 25 -1.90 14.10 -3.37
N ASN A 26 -1.00 15.09 -3.38
CA ASN A 26 -0.78 16.01 -2.27
C ASN A 26 -1.94 17.01 -2.16
N THR A 27 -3.17 16.50 -2.12
CA THR A 27 -4.24 17.28 -1.56
C THR A 27 -3.82 17.48 -0.11
N LYS A 28 -3.77 18.73 0.34
CA LYS A 28 -3.83 19.07 1.76
C LYS A 28 -5.17 18.53 2.26
N GLN A 29 -5.26 17.21 2.38
CA GLN A 29 -6.39 16.48 2.87
C GLN A 29 -6.37 16.87 4.34
N GLU A 30 -6.97 18.01 4.66
CA GLU A 30 -7.37 18.35 6.01
C GLU A 30 -7.85 17.04 6.60
N GLU A 31 -7.14 16.53 7.61
CA GLU A 31 -7.37 15.18 8.11
C GLU A 31 -8.84 15.10 8.49
N LYS A 32 -9.65 14.54 7.57
CA LYS A 32 -11.09 14.55 7.75
C LYS A 32 -11.32 13.68 8.98
N ALA A 33 -12.08 14.18 9.95
CA ALA A 33 -12.26 13.48 11.23
C ALA A 33 -12.66 12.00 11.10
N TRP A 34 -13.29 11.61 9.98
CA TRP A 34 -13.62 10.22 9.67
C TRP A 34 -12.38 9.35 9.33
N ILE A 35 -11.35 9.90 8.66
CA ILE A 35 -10.08 9.20 8.37
C ILE A 35 -9.35 8.92 9.68
N THR A 36 -9.24 9.92 10.56
CA THR A 36 -8.66 9.76 11.90
C THR A 36 -9.43 8.70 12.70
N SER A 37 -10.77 8.73 12.64
CA SER A 37 -11.60 7.72 13.31
C SER A 37 -11.37 6.31 12.75
N ALA A 38 -11.25 6.16 11.43
CA ALA A 38 -11.00 4.88 10.77
C ALA A 38 -9.63 4.30 11.15
N ARG A 39 -8.58 5.13 11.17
CA ARG A 39 -7.24 4.75 11.65
C ARG A 39 -7.25 4.33 13.11
N GLN A 40 -7.95 5.08 13.97
CA GLN A 40 -8.07 4.74 15.38
C GLN A 40 -8.75 3.38 15.55
N TRP A 41 -9.84 3.11 14.82
CA TRP A 41 -10.50 1.82 14.85
C TRP A 41 -9.56 0.69 14.37
N ALA A 42 -8.83 0.88 13.25
CA ALA A 42 -7.90 -0.11 12.74
C ALA A 42 -6.79 -0.46 13.75
N ASN A 43 -6.21 0.58 14.38
CA ASN A 43 -5.20 0.41 15.43
C ASN A 43 -5.72 -0.29 16.70
N GLN A 44 -7.03 -0.17 16.98
CA GLN A 44 -7.71 -0.85 18.10
C GLN A 44 -8.09 -2.29 17.77
N ALA A 45 -8.44 -2.58 16.52
CA ALA A 45 -8.83 -3.92 16.06
C ALA A 45 -7.67 -4.93 16.13
N LYS A 46 -6.41 -4.48 16.10
CA LYS A 46 -5.18 -5.31 16.16
C LYS A 46 -5.10 -6.42 15.10
N ALA A 47 -5.90 -6.31 14.05
CA ALA A 47 -5.86 -7.20 12.90
C ALA A 47 -4.71 -6.80 11.95
N PRO A 48 -4.14 -7.76 11.19
CA PRO A 48 -3.17 -7.45 10.15
C PRO A 48 -3.76 -6.50 9.10
N VAL A 49 -2.96 -5.52 8.68
CA VAL A 49 -3.36 -4.48 7.73
C VAL A 49 -2.61 -4.66 6.40
N LEU A 50 -3.37 -4.71 5.31
CA LEU A 50 -2.89 -4.61 3.94
C LEU A 50 -3.21 -3.23 3.37
N CYS A 51 -2.18 -2.48 3.02
CA CYS A 51 -2.32 -1.21 2.33
C CYS A 51 -2.27 -1.37 0.82
N LEU A 52 -3.29 -0.83 0.16
CA LEU A 52 -3.36 -0.75 -1.29
C LEU A 52 -2.76 0.57 -1.73
N ASP A 53 -1.62 0.47 -2.42
CA ASP A 53 -0.93 1.60 -3.05
C ASP A 53 -0.76 2.85 -2.16
N PRO A 54 -0.21 2.71 -0.94
CA PRO A 54 -0.03 3.85 -0.05
C PRO A 54 1.05 4.81 -0.59
N PRO A 55 1.01 6.09 -0.19
CA PRO A 55 2.12 7.00 -0.47
C PRO A 55 3.39 6.56 0.29
N PRO A 56 4.60 6.89 -0.22
CA PRO A 56 5.87 6.44 0.37
C PRO A 56 6.12 6.90 1.82
N ASN A 57 5.45 7.98 2.25
CA ASN A 57 5.57 8.55 3.58
C ASN A 57 4.35 8.25 4.48
N CYS A 58 3.54 7.24 4.16
CA CYS A 58 2.40 6.87 5.01
C CYS A 58 2.90 6.52 6.42
N SER A 59 2.49 7.32 7.41
CA SER A 59 2.99 7.28 8.79
C SER A 59 1.98 6.71 9.78
N SER A 60 0.79 6.31 9.32
CA SER A 60 -0.40 6.32 10.17
C SER A 60 -0.82 4.96 10.77
N THR A 61 -0.30 3.84 10.26
CA THR A 61 -0.62 2.51 10.78
C THR A 61 0.62 1.62 10.71
N GLU A 62 0.83 0.74 11.69
CA GLU A 62 1.82 -0.34 11.57
C GLU A 62 1.33 -1.31 10.49
N HIS A 63 1.80 -1.11 9.26
CA HIS A 63 1.39 -1.89 8.10
C HIS A 63 2.07 -3.25 8.10
N ASN A 64 1.30 -4.33 8.01
CA ASN A 64 1.86 -5.68 7.87
C ASN A 64 2.25 -5.95 6.41
N PHE A 65 1.40 -5.50 5.48
CA PHE A 65 1.55 -5.74 4.05
C PHE A 65 1.29 -4.47 3.24
N ILE A 66 2.06 -4.30 2.17
CA ILE A 66 1.81 -3.29 1.13
C ILE A 66 1.61 -4.03 -0.19
N LEU A 67 0.60 -3.65 -0.97
CA LEU A 67 0.41 -4.07 -2.35
C LEU A 67 0.43 -2.84 -3.25
N SER A 68 1.46 -2.72 -4.09
CA SER A 68 1.63 -1.59 -5.00
C SER A 68 1.47 -2.03 -6.47
N PRO A 69 0.78 -1.26 -7.31
CA PRO A 69 0.57 -1.59 -8.71
C PRO A 69 1.84 -1.34 -9.55
N ALA A 70 2.13 -2.26 -10.45
CA ALA A 70 3.22 -2.21 -11.41
C ALA A 70 4.61 -2.03 -10.78
N LEU A 71 5.05 -0.80 -10.53
CA LEU A 71 6.35 -0.46 -9.94
C LEU A 71 6.13 0.22 -8.58
N PRO A 72 6.78 -0.26 -7.52
CA PRO A 72 6.57 0.26 -6.18
C PRO A 72 7.26 1.61 -6.01
N PHE A 73 6.75 2.43 -5.09
CA PHE A 73 7.55 3.51 -4.52
C PHE A 73 8.72 2.95 -3.69
N ALA A 74 9.66 3.82 -3.35
CA ALA A 74 10.76 3.50 -2.44
C ALA A 74 10.27 3.42 -0.98
N PHE A 75 9.48 2.41 -0.68
CA PHE A 75 9.00 2.13 0.67
C PHE A 75 10.14 1.66 1.58
N ARG A 76 10.06 2.02 2.86
CA ARG A 76 10.90 1.41 3.89
C ARG A 76 10.31 0.04 4.25
N SER A 77 11.08 -1.01 4.03
CA SER A 77 10.67 -2.41 4.26
C SER A 77 10.99 -2.92 5.66
N ASP A 78 11.42 -2.05 6.58
CA ASP A 78 11.88 -2.44 7.92
C ASP A 78 10.77 -3.05 8.79
N LYS A 79 9.50 -2.78 8.46
CA LYS A 79 8.35 -3.25 9.23
C LYS A 79 7.21 -3.88 8.43
N CYS A 80 7.29 -3.92 7.10
CA CYS A 80 6.20 -4.39 6.25
C CYS A 80 6.68 -5.28 5.09
N SER A 81 5.85 -6.27 4.71
CA SER A 81 6.09 -7.09 3.53
C SER A 81 5.51 -6.40 2.29
N ILE A 82 6.38 -6.03 1.34
CA ILE A 82 5.97 -5.34 0.12
C ILE A 82 5.70 -6.35 -0.97
N HIS A 83 4.57 -6.20 -1.64
CA HIS A 83 4.17 -6.96 -2.82
C HIS A 83 3.87 -6.00 -3.95
N VAL A 84 4.14 -6.45 -5.17
CA VAL A 84 3.70 -5.73 -6.38
C VAL A 84 2.70 -6.56 -7.15
N CYS A 85 1.75 -5.89 -7.79
CA CYS A 85 0.78 -6.53 -8.68
C CYS A 85 0.87 -6.03 -10.12
N ASP A 86 0.72 -6.95 -11.06
CA ASP A 86 0.56 -6.63 -12.48
C ASP A 86 -0.87 -6.19 -12.73
N ILE A 87 -1.04 -4.95 -13.18
CA ILE A 87 -2.34 -4.37 -13.58
C ILE A 87 -2.48 -4.25 -15.10
N GLY A 88 -1.57 -4.87 -15.86
CA GLY A 88 -1.63 -4.92 -17.32
C GLY A 88 -1.10 -3.67 -18.02
N ILE A 89 -0.16 -2.93 -17.42
CA ILE A 89 0.47 -1.77 -18.07
C ILE A 89 1.33 -2.27 -19.26
N PRO A 90 1.06 -1.81 -20.50
CA PRO A 90 1.84 -2.22 -21.66
C PRO A 90 3.29 -1.76 -21.57
N LYS A 91 4.22 -2.60 -22.05
CA LYS A 91 5.67 -2.28 -22.07
C LYS A 91 5.99 -0.93 -22.73
N GLY A 92 5.22 -0.53 -23.74
CA GLY A 92 5.39 0.77 -24.42
C GLY A 92 5.17 1.98 -23.52
N VAL A 93 4.33 1.88 -22.48
CA VAL A 93 4.09 2.97 -21.51
C VAL A 93 5.36 3.24 -20.71
N PHE A 94 6.05 2.20 -20.25
CA PHE A 94 7.33 2.35 -19.54
C PHE A 94 8.43 2.92 -20.45
N LEU A 95 8.50 2.45 -21.70
CA LEU A 95 9.46 2.96 -22.67
C LEU A 95 9.25 4.47 -22.93
N ASN A 96 7.99 4.90 -23.07
CA ASN A 96 7.64 6.31 -23.25
C ASN A 96 7.99 7.16 -22.01
N ALA A 97 8.02 6.56 -20.82
CA ALA A 97 8.48 7.19 -19.59
C ALA A 97 10.01 7.14 -19.40
N GLY A 98 10.77 6.62 -20.38
CA GLY A 98 12.24 6.50 -20.30
C GLY A 98 12.73 5.31 -19.47
N CYS A 99 11.87 4.34 -19.18
CA CYS A 99 12.18 3.15 -18.40
C CYS A 99 12.23 1.89 -19.28
N THR A 100 13.38 1.22 -19.29
CA THR A 100 13.50 -0.12 -19.90
C THR A 100 12.85 -1.16 -18.98
N TYR A 101 11.61 -1.54 -19.29
CA TYR A 101 10.84 -2.48 -18.47
C TYR A 101 10.87 -3.91 -19.04
N SER A 102 11.11 -4.87 -18.15
CA SER A 102 10.90 -6.30 -18.34
C SER A 102 10.03 -6.79 -17.19
N SER A 103 8.95 -7.51 -17.52
CA SER A 103 8.00 -7.98 -16.50
C SER A 103 8.69 -8.88 -15.46
N PRO A 104 8.66 -8.55 -14.16
CA PRO A 104 9.20 -9.41 -13.10
C PRO A 104 8.23 -10.52 -12.70
N PHE A 105 7.00 -10.52 -13.23
CA PHE A 105 5.88 -11.31 -12.72
C PHE A 105 5.87 -12.78 -13.16
N GLY A 106 6.56 -13.13 -14.25
CA GLY A 106 6.56 -14.49 -14.79
C GLY A 106 5.14 -14.98 -15.07
N SER A 107 4.73 -16.07 -14.43
CA SER A 107 3.38 -16.65 -14.53
C SER A 107 2.40 -16.18 -13.44
N LYS A 108 2.79 -15.22 -12.59
CA LYS A 108 1.99 -14.72 -11.47
C LYS A 108 1.47 -13.31 -11.76
N PHE A 109 0.44 -12.87 -11.04
CA PHE A 109 -0.01 -11.47 -11.06
C PHE A 109 0.44 -10.68 -9.84
N VAL A 110 0.85 -11.36 -8.76
CA VAL A 110 1.34 -10.74 -7.53
C VAL A 110 2.63 -11.44 -7.12
N ILE A 111 3.67 -10.66 -6.81
CA ILE A 111 4.96 -11.18 -6.33
C ILE A 111 5.42 -10.40 -5.10
N PRO A 112 6.09 -11.06 -4.13
CA PRO A 112 6.75 -10.36 -3.03
C PRO A 112 8.02 -9.68 -3.51
N LEU A 113 8.36 -8.54 -2.90
CA LEU A 113 9.62 -7.85 -3.07
C LEU A 113 10.47 -7.99 -1.80
N TYR A 114 11.76 -8.22 -1.99
CA TYR A 114 12.72 -8.34 -0.91
C TYR A 114 13.81 -7.27 -1.04
N PRO A 115 14.30 -6.71 0.08
CA PRO A 115 15.44 -5.82 0.06
C PRO A 115 16.63 -6.52 -0.60
N ARG A 116 17.40 -5.79 -1.41
CA ARG A 116 18.67 -6.28 -1.89
C ARG A 116 19.58 -6.49 -0.69
N SER A 117 19.98 -7.73 -0.41
CA SER A 117 21.05 -7.99 0.53
C SER A 117 22.33 -7.36 -0.03
N ASN A 118 22.89 -6.37 0.65
CA ASN A 118 24.22 -5.87 0.32
C ASN A 118 25.20 -7.03 0.57
N ILE A 119 25.62 -7.68 -0.51
CA ILE A 119 26.81 -8.53 -0.46
C ILE A 119 27.95 -7.54 -0.28
N SER A 120 28.42 -7.36 0.96
CA SER A 120 29.68 -6.69 1.23
C SER A 120 30.76 -7.49 0.52
N SER A 121 31.31 -6.94 -0.56
CA SER A 121 32.51 -7.46 -1.19
C SER A 121 33.63 -7.42 -0.15
N THR A 122 33.90 -8.57 0.47
CA THR A 122 35.17 -8.84 1.19
C THR A 122 36.30 -8.99 0.20
#